data_AF-A0A928X4J3-F1
#
_entry.id   AF-A0A928X4J3-F1
#
_cell.length_a   1.000
_cell.length_b   1.000
_cell.length_c   1.000
_cell.angle_alpha   90.00
_cell.angle_beta   90.00
_cell.angle_gamma   90.00
#
_symmetry.space_group_name_H-M   'P 1'
#
loop_
_entity.id
_entity.type
_entity.pdbx_description
1 polymer ?
#
loop_
_entity_poly.entity_id
_entity_poly.type
_entity_poly.pdbx_seq_one_letter_code
_entity_poly.pdbx_strand_id
1 'polypeptide(L)'
;MDYKDFTKRDKAFKGFIEYRKEVLNSGADFPNVFVDLCTKAIEGDCIAQDCVAYFFNKGVPDYLVQNYEYYLSWQILAGANGNEFALEKLEFFLNSGLQEIINDEEILKTAMLRRNLTKENAVFVITNLICEGIVDELKINPKDLIDIKSKPSRYSPEKNRAFLSAMERCLQNVVDFLVS
;
A
#
# COMPACT_ATOMS: atom_id res chain seq x y z
N MET A 1 8.50 -1.46 12.78
CA MET A 1 7.87 -2.57 12.03
C MET A 1 7.23 -3.50 13.02
N ASP A 2 6.02 -3.98 12.72
CA ASP A 2 5.28 -4.93 13.55
C ASP A 2 4.59 -5.98 12.66
N TYR A 3 4.37 -7.19 13.17
CA TYR A 3 3.53 -8.15 12.45
C TYR A 3 2.06 -7.68 12.48
N LYS A 4 1.50 -7.39 11.31
CA LYS A 4 0.12 -6.94 11.17
C LYS A 4 -0.87 -8.10 11.10
N ASP A 5 -2.08 -7.86 11.62
CA ASP A 5 -3.24 -8.68 11.30
C ASP A 5 -3.65 -8.41 9.85
N PHE A 6 -3.58 -9.45 9.02
CA PHE A 6 -3.90 -9.32 7.61
C PHE A 6 -5.41 -9.30 7.37
N THR A 7 -5.86 -8.29 6.61
CA THR A 7 -7.18 -8.34 6.00
C THR A 7 -7.12 -9.25 4.79
N LYS A 8 -7.72 -10.44 4.96
CA LYS A 8 -7.73 -11.48 3.93
C LYS A 8 -8.22 -10.98 2.58
N ARG A 9 -7.57 -11.45 1.52
CA ARG A 9 -7.83 -11.05 0.12
C ARG A 9 -9.31 -10.93 -0.22
N ASP A 10 -10.11 -11.96 0.08
CA ASP A 10 -11.53 -11.97 -0.26
C ASP A 10 -12.35 -10.90 0.49
N LYS A 11 -12.00 -10.65 1.76
CA LYS A 11 -12.61 -9.59 2.56
C LYS A 11 -12.20 -8.22 2.02
N ALA A 12 -10.91 -8.03 1.76
CA ALA A 12 -10.37 -6.80 1.20
C ALA A 12 -11.00 -6.47 -0.17
N PHE A 13 -11.09 -7.44 -1.06
CA PHE A 13 -11.69 -7.28 -2.38
C PHE A 13 -13.18 -6.92 -2.32
N LYS A 14 -13.96 -7.59 -1.46
CA LYS A 14 -15.38 -7.28 -1.28
C LYS A 14 -15.57 -5.86 -0.74
N GLY A 15 -14.86 -5.49 0.32
CA GLY A 15 -14.93 -4.14 0.88
C GLY A 15 -14.47 -3.07 -0.11
N PHE A 16 -13.44 -3.35 -0.92
CA PHE A 16 -13.00 -2.47 -2.00
C PHE A 16 -14.13 -2.22 -3.02
N ILE A 17 -14.85 -3.27 -3.42
CA ILE A 17 -16.00 -3.15 -4.33
C ILE A 17 -17.11 -2.31 -3.69
N GLU A 18 -17.40 -2.51 -2.40
CA GLU A 18 -18.43 -1.77 -1.67
C GLU A 18 -18.12 -0.28 -1.62
N TYR A 19 -16.96 0.11 -1.09
CA TYR A 19 -16.53 1.53 -1.06
C TYR A 19 -16.47 2.15 -2.45
N ARG A 20 -15.94 1.42 -3.44
CA ARG A 20 -15.87 1.92 -4.81
C ARG A 20 -17.26 2.19 -5.40
N LYS A 21 -18.22 1.29 -5.16
CA LYS A 21 -19.60 1.47 -5.63
C LYS A 21 -20.27 2.65 -4.94
N GLU A 22 -20.09 2.79 -3.63
CA GLU A 22 -20.65 3.90 -2.84
C GLU A 22 -20.20 5.25 -3.42
N VAL A 23 -18.89 5.42 -3.63
CA VAL A 23 -18.33 6.66 -4.20
C VAL A 23 -18.74 6.87 -5.66
N LEU A 24 -18.79 5.84 -6.50
CA LEU A 24 -19.17 6.01 -7.91
C LEU A 24 -20.66 6.32 -8.10
N ASN A 25 -21.51 5.87 -7.16
CA ASN A 25 -22.96 6.07 -7.23
C ASN A 25 -23.44 7.34 -6.53
N SER A 26 -22.56 8.11 -5.88
CA SER A 26 -22.93 9.31 -5.12
C SER A 26 -23.28 10.52 -6.00
N GLY A 27 -22.89 10.51 -7.28
CA GLY A 27 -23.21 11.58 -8.23
C GLY A 27 -22.70 12.94 -7.76
N ALA A 28 -23.61 13.90 -7.57
CA ALA A 28 -23.26 15.25 -7.10
C ALA A 28 -22.71 15.28 -5.67
N ASP A 29 -22.97 14.24 -4.87
CA ASP A 29 -22.47 14.13 -3.49
C ASP A 29 -21.08 13.49 -3.39
N PHE A 30 -20.42 13.24 -4.53
CA PHE A 30 -19.05 12.72 -4.59
C PHE A 30 -18.08 13.39 -3.61
N PRO A 31 -18.00 14.73 -3.50
CA PRO A 31 -17.03 15.35 -2.61
C PRO A 31 -17.19 14.91 -1.15
N ASN A 32 -18.42 14.78 -0.64
CA ASN A 32 -18.67 14.41 0.74
C ASN A 32 -18.36 12.93 0.97
N VAL A 33 -18.88 12.04 0.11
CA VAL A 33 -18.65 10.59 0.21
C VAL A 33 -17.17 10.26 0.07
N PHE A 34 -16.44 10.96 -0.81
CA PHE A 34 -15.00 10.77 -0.96
C PHE A 34 -14.21 11.28 0.25
N VAL A 35 -14.63 12.39 0.89
CA VAL A 35 -14.04 12.87 2.14
C VAL A 35 -14.25 11.87 3.29
N ASP A 36 -15.43 11.26 3.38
CA ASP A 36 -15.70 10.21 4.37
C ASP A 36 -14.83 8.98 4.14
N LEU A 37 -14.64 8.56 2.88
CA LEU A 37 -13.72 7.49 2.53
C LEU A 37 -12.26 7.83 2.91
N CYS A 38 -11.81 9.05 2.61
CA CYS A 38 -10.49 9.54 3.00
C CYS A 38 -10.31 9.57 4.53
N THR A 39 -11.35 9.90 5.28
CA THR A 39 -11.32 9.89 6.75
C THR A 39 -11.05 8.48 7.28
N LYS A 40 -11.78 7.47 6.78
CA LYS A 40 -11.53 6.06 7.10
C LYS A 40 -10.11 5.63 6.73
N ALA A 41 -9.63 6.05 5.56
CA ALA A 41 -8.28 5.73 5.09
C ALA A 41 -7.20 6.34 6.01
N ILE A 42 -7.41 7.56 6.51
CA ILE A 42 -6.53 8.23 7.47
C ILE A 42 -6.53 7.52 8.83
N GLU A 43 -7.69 7.00 9.25
CA GLU A 43 -7.83 6.21 10.49
C GLU A 43 -7.19 4.81 10.42
N GLY A 44 -6.65 4.43 9.26
CA GLY A 44 -5.93 3.17 9.07
C GLY A 44 -6.77 2.05 8.47
N ASP A 45 -7.98 2.32 7.96
CA ASP A 45 -8.75 1.32 7.21
C ASP A 45 -8.00 1.00 5.89
N CYS A 46 -7.32 -0.15 5.89
CA CYS A 46 -6.50 -0.60 4.76
C CYS A 46 -7.31 -0.88 3.49
N ILE A 47 -8.63 -1.14 3.60
CA ILE A 47 -9.52 -1.29 2.45
C ILE A 47 -9.87 0.09 1.89
N ALA A 48 -10.16 1.06 2.75
CA ALA A 48 -10.40 2.43 2.35
C ALA A 48 -9.17 3.04 1.67
N GLN A 49 -7.96 2.80 2.21
CA GLN A 49 -6.70 3.23 1.60
C GLN A 49 -6.53 2.70 0.17
N ASP A 50 -6.81 1.41 -0.05
CA ASP A 50 -6.77 0.79 -1.39
C ASP A 50 -7.82 1.39 -2.33
N CYS A 51 -9.00 1.75 -1.81
CA CYS A 51 -10.05 2.41 -2.59
C CYS A 51 -9.67 3.85 -2.97
N VAL A 52 -9.11 4.62 -2.03
CA VAL A 52 -8.59 5.97 -2.29
C VAL A 52 -7.47 5.93 -3.34
N ALA A 53 -6.56 4.96 -3.25
CA ALA A 53 -5.51 4.72 -4.25
C ALA A 53 -6.10 4.55 -5.66
N TYR A 54 -7.18 3.76 -5.78
CA TYR A 54 -7.89 3.56 -7.05
C TYR A 54 -8.40 4.88 -7.64
N PHE A 55 -9.02 5.74 -6.82
CA PHE A 55 -9.55 7.01 -7.29
C PHE A 55 -8.45 7.98 -7.71
N PHE A 56 -7.32 8.06 -7.01
CA PHE A 56 -6.17 8.84 -7.48
C PHE A 56 -5.52 8.24 -8.73
N ASN A 57 -5.58 6.93 -8.94
CA ASN A 57 -5.07 6.30 -10.16
C ASN A 57 -5.95 6.61 -11.37
N LYS A 58 -7.28 6.64 -11.22
CA LYS A 58 -8.20 6.86 -12.35
C LYS A 58 -8.55 8.33 -12.56
N GLY A 59 -8.54 9.12 -11.50
CA GLY A 59 -9.28 10.37 -11.45
C GLY A 59 -10.79 10.15 -11.53
N VAL A 60 -11.53 11.20 -11.27
CA VAL A 60 -12.98 11.30 -11.45
C VAL A 60 -13.24 12.63 -12.17
N PRO A 61 -13.85 12.63 -13.37
CA PRO A 61 -14.12 13.86 -14.11
C PRO A 61 -14.77 14.92 -13.22
N ASP A 62 -14.32 16.16 -13.35
CA ASP A 62 -14.79 17.33 -12.61
C ASP A 62 -14.58 17.33 -11.09
N TYR A 63 -14.22 16.20 -10.48
CA TYR A 63 -14.11 16.07 -9.02
C TYR A 63 -12.72 15.74 -8.49
N LEU A 64 -11.97 14.88 -9.18
CA LEU A 64 -10.68 14.38 -8.71
C LEU A 64 -9.71 14.19 -9.85
N VAL A 65 -8.57 14.85 -9.77
CA VAL A 65 -7.54 14.72 -10.80
C VAL A 65 -6.70 13.47 -10.55
N GLN A 66 -6.33 12.76 -11.62
CA GLN A 66 -5.40 11.64 -11.53
C GLN A 66 -4.05 12.09 -10.94
N ASN A 67 -3.56 11.34 -9.96
CA ASN A 67 -2.27 11.58 -9.31
C ASN A 67 -1.55 10.27 -9.00
N TYR A 68 -0.49 9.98 -9.76
CA TYR A 68 0.31 8.77 -9.66
C TYR A 68 1.04 8.62 -8.31
N GLU A 69 1.62 9.69 -7.79
CA GLU A 69 2.35 9.66 -6.52
C GLU A 69 1.41 9.39 -5.35
N TYR A 70 0.22 9.99 -5.38
CA TYR A 70 -0.82 9.72 -4.39
C TYR A 70 -1.38 8.31 -4.53
N TYR A 71 -1.63 7.84 -5.75
CA TYR A 71 -2.02 6.45 -6.01
C TYR A 71 -1.03 5.48 -5.36
N LEU A 72 0.26 5.60 -5.68
CA LEU A 72 1.25 4.65 -5.20
C LEU A 72 1.45 4.76 -3.69
N SER A 73 1.43 5.97 -3.13
CA SER A 73 1.52 6.19 -1.68
C SER A 73 0.36 5.55 -0.92
N TRP A 74 -0.88 5.74 -1.39
CA TRP A 74 -2.06 5.10 -0.78
C TRP A 74 -2.05 3.58 -0.95
N GLN A 75 -1.59 3.08 -2.09
CA GLN A 75 -1.46 1.64 -2.34
C GLN A 75 -0.45 1.01 -1.37
N ILE A 76 0.70 1.67 -1.17
CA ILE A 76 1.75 1.26 -0.21
C ILE A 76 1.22 1.33 1.22
N LEU A 77 0.50 2.38 1.61
CA LEU A 77 -0.14 2.47 2.93
C LEU A 77 -1.11 1.32 3.18
N ALA A 78 -1.95 0.98 2.19
CA ALA A 78 -2.86 -0.15 2.27
C ALA A 78 -2.09 -1.47 2.48
N GLY A 79 -0.99 -1.67 1.74
CA GLY A 79 -0.09 -2.80 1.90
C GLY A 79 0.56 -2.85 3.29
N ALA A 80 1.06 -1.72 3.79
CA ALA A 80 1.66 -1.57 5.12
C ALA A 80 0.65 -1.83 6.25
N ASN A 81 -0.63 -1.56 6.04
CA ASN A 81 -1.70 -1.87 6.99
C ASN A 81 -2.33 -3.26 6.77
N GLY A 82 -1.65 -4.17 6.05
CA GLY A 82 -2.01 -5.59 5.98
C GLY A 82 -3.13 -5.94 4.99
N ASN A 83 -3.42 -5.11 3.99
CA ASN A 83 -4.39 -5.45 2.96
C ASN A 83 -3.79 -6.43 1.92
N GLU A 84 -4.15 -7.72 2.00
CA GLU A 84 -3.63 -8.76 1.08
C GLU A 84 -3.97 -8.46 -0.40
N PHE A 85 -5.14 -7.88 -0.67
CA PHE A 85 -5.51 -7.51 -2.04
C PHE A 85 -4.67 -6.35 -2.58
N ALA A 86 -4.26 -5.41 -1.72
CA ALA A 86 -3.31 -4.35 -2.08
C ALA A 86 -1.90 -4.90 -2.32
N LEU A 87 -1.46 -5.84 -1.47
CA LEU A 87 -0.15 -6.49 -1.59
C LEU A 87 -0.01 -7.25 -2.91
N GLU A 88 -1.04 -7.97 -3.35
CA GLU A 88 -1.08 -8.62 -4.67
C GLU A 88 -0.88 -7.61 -5.82
N LYS A 89 -1.47 -6.42 -5.73
CA LYS A 89 -1.31 -5.38 -6.76
C LYS A 89 0.10 -4.79 -6.78
N LEU A 90 0.76 -4.76 -5.63
CA LEU A 90 2.12 -4.24 -5.47
C LEU A 90 3.21 -5.27 -5.78
N GLU A 91 2.87 -6.56 -5.93
CA GLU A 91 3.83 -7.63 -6.12
C GLU A 91 4.82 -7.32 -7.26
N PHE A 92 4.33 -6.88 -8.42
CA PHE A 92 5.21 -6.51 -9.55
C PHE A 92 6.13 -5.33 -9.25
N PHE A 93 5.66 -4.36 -8.47
CA PHE A 93 6.44 -3.18 -8.10
C PHE A 93 7.54 -3.54 -7.07
N LEU A 94 7.20 -4.41 -6.10
CA LEU A 94 8.07 -4.80 -5.00
C LEU A 94 8.93 -6.03 -5.30
N ASN A 95 8.74 -6.67 -6.46
CA ASN A 95 9.31 -7.97 -6.76
C ASN A 95 10.83 -8.01 -6.59
N SER A 96 11.58 -6.97 -7.00
CA SER A 96 13.04 -7.00 -6.84
C SER A 96 13.47 -7.08 -5.38
N GLY A 97 12.86 -6.27 -4.50
CA GLY A 97 13.14 -6.32 -3.06
C GLY A 97 12.65 -7.60 -2.40
N LEU A 98 11.48 -8.09 -2.82
CA LEU A 98 10.93 -9.36 -2.35
C LEU A 98 11.84 -10.54 -2.69
N GLN A 99 12.34 -10.60 -3.92
CA GLN A 99 13.22 -11.67 -4.40
C GLN A 99 14.59 -11.62 -3.72
N GLU A 100 15.10 -10.44 -3.37
CA GLU A 100 16.35 -10.31 -2.62
C GLU A 100 16.26 -11.01 -1.25
N ILE A 101 15.11 -10.88 -0.56
CA ILE A 101 14.89 -11.51 0.74
C ILE A 101 14.53 -12.99 0.59
N ILE A 102 13.64 -13.34 -0.35
CA ILE A 102 13.14 -14.72 -0.48
C ILE A 102 14.20 -15.68 -1.04
N ASN A 103 15.11 -15.21 -1.88
CA ASN A 103 16.14 -16.08 -2.44
C ASN A 103 17.34 -16.29 -1.50
N ASP A 104 17.38 -15.59 -0.36
CA ASP A 104 18.36 -15.82 0.69
C ASP A 104 17.85 -16.90 1.67
N GLU A 105 18.41 -18.11 1.54
CA GLU A 105 18.04 -19.25 2.38
C GLU A 105 18.33 -19.03 3.87
N GLU A 106 19.35 -18.25 4.22
CA GLU A 106 19.74 -17.99 5.60
C GLU A 106 18.75 -17.04 6.28
N ILE A 107 18.37 -15.97 5.58
CA ILE A 107 17.34 -15.02 6.04
C ILE A 107 16.02 -15.75 6.26
N LEU A 108 15.54 -16.49 5.26
CA LEU A 108 14.26 -17.20 5.37
C LEU A 108 14.27 -18.25 6.49
N LYS A 109 15.33 -19.04 6.60
CA LYS A 109 15.45 -20.06 7.65
C LYS A 109 15.40 -19.41 9.04
N THR A 110 16.12 -18.32 9.23
CA THR A 110 16.17 -17.58 10.51
C THR A 110 14.82 -16.96 10.84
N ALA A 111 14.17 -16.31 9.88
CA ALA A 111 12.84 -15.74 10.04
C ALA A 111 11.78 -16.81 10.41
N MET A 112 11.82 -17.98 9.76
CA MET A 112 10.88 -19.07 10.03
C MET A 112 11.05 -19.69 11.43
N LEU A 113 12.27 -19.74 11.98
CA LEU A 113 12.52 -20.28 13.33
C LEU A 113 11.78 -19.51 14.43
N ARG A 114 11.43 -18.24 14.18
CA ARG A 114 10.74 -17.36 15.13
C ARG A 114 9.22 -17.46 15.10
N ARG A 115 8.68 -18.38 14.30
CA ARG A 115 7.25 -18.76 14.24
C ARG A 115 6.26 -17.68 13.79
N ASN A 116 6.71 -16.47 13.45
CA ASN A 116 5.85 -15.43 12.88
C ASN A 116 5.77 -15.49 11.34
N LEU A 117 6.70 -16.23 10.72
CA LEU A 117 6.78 -16.44 9.28
C LEU A 117 6.70 -17.94 8.95
N THR A 118 5.81 -18.31 8.04
CA THR A 118 5.62 -19.65 7.50
C THR A 118 5.74 -19.61 5.98
N LYS A 119 5.87 -20.76 5.33
CA LYS A 119 5.96 -20.80 3.85
C LYS A 119 4.70 -20.24 3.19
N GLU A 120 3.56 -20.39 3.85
CA GLU A 120 2.24 -20.00 3.37
C GLU A 120 2.00 -18.49 3.49
N ASN A 121 2.67 -17.80 4.42
CA ASN A 121 2.48 -16.36 4.66
C ASN A 121 3.71 -15.49 4.32
N ALA A 122 4.88 -16.10 4.05
CA ALA A 122 6.15 -15.41 3.86
C ALA A 122 6.05 -14.26 2.85
N VAL A 123 5.46 -14.52 1.68
CA VAL A 123 5.31 -13.50 0.63
C VAL A 123 4.52 -12.31 1.14
N PHE A 124 3.38 -12.51 1.79
CA PHE A 124 2.56 -11.42 2.31
C PHE A 124 3.25 -10.65 3.44
N VAL A 125 3.88 -11.36 4.37
CA VAL A 125 4.60 -10.76 5.50
C VAL A 125 5.78 -9.92 5.01
N ILE A 126 6.63 -10.47 4.16
CA ILE A 126 7.81 -9.74 3.64
C ILE A 126 7.35 -8.53 2.80
N THR A 127 6.36 -8.70 1.93
CA THR A 127 5.83 -7.60 1.11
C THR A 127 5.22 -6.49 1.97
N ASN A 128 4.51 -6.85 3.05
CA ASN A 128 3.97 -5.91 4.02
C ASN A 128 5.08 -5.15 4.76
N LEU A 129 6.13 -5.83 5.22
CA LEU A 129 7.27 -5.19 5.89
C LEU A 129 8.04 -4.24 4.94
N ILE A 130 8.17 -4.61 3.67
CA ILE A 130 8.73 -3.70 2.66
C ILE A 130 7.84 -2.46 2.50
N CYS A 131 6.52 -2.62 2.49
CA CYS A 131 5.62 -1.47 2.45
C CYS A 131 5.78 -0.57 3.69
N GLU A 132 5.88 -1.14 4.90
CA GLU A 132 6.15 -0.39 6.13
C GLU A 132 7.47 0.38 6.02
N GLY A 133 8.53 -0.29 5.56
CA GLY A 133 9.83 0.35 5.34
C GLY A 133 9.77 1.51 4.35
N ILE A 134 9.01 1.38 3.25
CA ILE A 134 8.83 2.48 2.28
C ILE A 134 8.05 3.64 2.92
N VAL A 135 7.00 3.35 3.71
CA VAL A 135 6.23 4.38 4.44
C VAL A 135 7.17 5.18 5.34
N ASP A 136 8.04 4.51 6.09
CA ASP A 136 8.99 5.15 7.01
C ASP A 136 10.04 5.98 6.24
N GLU A 137 10.65 5.41 5.19
CA GLU A 137 11.67 6.07 4.36
C GLU A 137 11.16 7.34 3.68
N LEU A 138 9.95 7.29 3.11
CA LEU A 138 9.31 8.42 2.43
C LEU A 138 8.54 9.33 3.39
N LYS A 139 8.42 8.95 4.67
CA LYS A 139 7.60 9.63 5.67
C LYS A 139 6.17 9.85 5.19
N ILE A 140 5.58 8.80 4.60
CA ILE A 140 4.23 8.88 4.03
C ILE A 140 3.23 9.08 5.16
N ASN A 141 2.56 10.23 5.15
CA ASN A 141 1.53 10.57 6.12
C ASN A 141 0.17 10.66 5.40
N PRO A 142 -0.81 9.82 5.77
CA PRO A 142 -2.15 9.83 5.14
C PRO A 142 -2.81 11.21 5.09
N LYS A 143 -2.57 12.07 6.09
CA LYS A 143 -3.14 13.42 6.17
C LYS A 143 -2.62 14.36 5.08
N ASP A 144 -1.46 14.07 4.52
CA ASP A 144 -0.81 14.89 3.49
C ASP A 144 -1.22 14.44 2.07
N LEU A 145 -2.00 13.35 1.94
CA LEU A 145 -2.37 12.72 0.68
C LEU A 145 -3.82 12.95 0.24
N ILE A 146 -4.53 13.90 0.88
CA ILE A 146 -5.95 14.18 0.63
C ILE A 146 -6.21 15.49 -0.12
N ASP A 147 -5.18 16.09 -0.73
CA ASP A 147 -5.38 17.30 -1.53
C ASP A 147 -6.11 17.00 -2.85
N ILE A 148 -7.43 17.17 -2.83
CA ILE A 148 -8.34 17.05 -3.98
C ILE A 148 -7.97 18.05 -5.08
N LYS A 149 -7.28 19.15 -4.74
CA LYS A 149 -6.79 20.15 -5.70
C LYS A 149 -5.36 19.89 -6.16
N SER A 150 -4.79 18.73 -5.84
CA SER A 150 -3.45 18.37 -6.29
C SER A 150 -3.35 18.42 -7.81
N LYS A 151 -2.19 18.87 -8.29
CA LYS A 151 -1.91 18.95 -9.73
C LYS A 151 -1.95 17.53 -10.32
N PRO A 152 -2.41 17.38 -11.58
CA PRO A 152 -2.34 16.10 -12.26
C PRO A 152 -0.92 15.56 -12.24
N SER A 153 -0.77 14.31 -11.79
CA SER A 153 0.51 13.61 -11.78
C SER A 153 0.35 12.31 -12.55
N ARG A 154 1.08 12.18 -13.66
CA ARG A 154 1.16 10.92 -14.42
C ARG A 154 2.44 10.18 -14.03
N TYR A 155 2.44 8.88 -14.32
CA TYR A 155 3.64 8.06 -14.24
C TYR A 155 4.80 8.71 -15.02
N SER A 156 5.98 8.69 -14.40
CA SER A 156 7.26 8.97 -15.03
C SER A 156 8.34 8.15 -14.33
N PRO A 157 9.41 7.73 -15.01
CA PRO A 157 10.51 7.01 -14.39
C PRO A 157 11.10 7.75 -13.19
N GLU A 158 11.17 9.07 -13.22
CA GLU A 158 11.71 9.91 -12.15
C GLU A 158 10.87 9.82 -10.88
N LYS A 159 9.54 9.91 -11.03
CA LYS A 159 8.60 9.77 -9.89
C LYS A 159 8.62 8.36 -9.31
N ASN A 160 8.63 7.34 -10.17
CA ASN A 160 8.70 5.95 -9.74
C ASN A 160 10.03 5.64 -9.03
N ARG A 161 11.14 6.26 -9.47
CA ARG A 161 12.46 6.08 -8.86
C ARG A 161 12.49 6.47 -7.39
N ALA A 162 11.74 7.48 -6.97
CA ALA A 162 11.68 7.86 -5.55
C ALA A 162 11.19 6.70 -4.67
N PHE A 163 10.15 5.97 -5.12
CA PHE A 163 9.61 4.81 -4.42
C PHE A 163 10.54 3.59 -4.50
N LEU A 164 11.15 3.33 -5.66
CA LEU A 164 12.13 2.25 -5.80
C LEU A 164 13.36 2.46 -4.91
N SER A 165 13.91 3.68 -4.89
CA SER A 165 15.05 3.99 -4.02
C SER A 165 14.68 3.94 -2.54
N ALA A 166 13.44 4.25 -2.16
CA ALA A 166 12.96 4.05 -0.80
C ALA A 166 12.87 2.56 -0.44
N MET A 167 12.35 1.74 -1.36
CA MET A 167 12.34 0.28 -1.20
C MET A 167 13.75 -0.25 -0.99
N GLU A 168 14.70 0.08 -1.87
CA GLU A 168 16.10 -0.35 -1.78
C GLU A 168 16.73 0.04 -0.43
N ARG A 169 16.50 1.26 0.05
CA ARG A 169 17.04 1.72 1.34
C ARG A 169 16.42 1.01 2.55
N CYS A 170 15.15 0.61 2.48
CA CYS A 170 14.50 -0.04 3.62
C CYS A 170 14.75 -1.55 3.69
N LEU A 171 15.26 -2.20 2.64
CA LEU A 171 15.45 -3.67 2.62
C LEU A 171 16.31 -4.15 3.79
N GLN A 172 17.42 -3.48 4.09
CA GLN A 172 18.27 -3.88 5.21
C GLN A 172 17.51 -3.83 6.54
N ASN A 173 16.67 -2.82 6.77
CA ASN A 173 15.87 -2.73 7.99
C ASN A 173 14.82 -3.85 8.06
N VAL A 174 14.26 -4.26 6.92
CA VAL A 174 13.33 -5.40 6.86
C VAL A 174 14.07 -6.71 7.18
N VAL A 175 15.26 -6.92 6.61
CA VAL A 175 16.11 -8.07 6.90
C VAL A 175 16.47 -8.11 8.37
N ASP A 176 16.95 -6.99 8.92
CA ASP A 176 17.30 -6.86 10.34
C ASP A 176 16.11 -7.22 11.22
N PHE A 177 14.90 -6.74 10.92
CA PHE A 177 13.69 -7.10 11.66
C PHE A 177 13.35 -8.60 11.57
N LEU A 178 13.50 -9.19 10.38
CA LEU A 178 13.26 -10.63 10.18
C LEU A 178 14.25 -11.50 10.96
N VAL A 179 15.49 -11.03 11.14
CA VAL A 179 16.60 -11.77 11.76
C VAL A 179 17.05 -11.26 13.15
N SER A 180 16.41 -10.22 13.73
CA SER A 180 16.54 -9.74 15.14
C SER A 180 15.63 -10.42 16.15
#